data_AF-A0A2N7YDN9-F1
#
_entry.id   AF-A0A2N7YDN9-F1
#
_cell.length_a   1.000
_cell.length_b   1.000
_cell.length_c   1.000
_cell.angle_alpha   90.00
_cell.angle_beta   90.00
_cell.angle_gamma   90.00
#
_symmetry.space_group_name_H-M   'P 1'
#
loop_
_entity.id
_entity.type
_entity.pdbx_description
1 polymer ?
#
loop_
_entity_poly.entity_id
_entity_poly.type
_entity_poly.pdbx_seq_one_letter_code
_entity_poly.pdbx_strand_id
1 'polypeptide(L)'
;SWFAFAWMFVLGATGFSIIPPLASKLIGAASEAPHLAATVNIAGFQLANAAGAWIGSIALSGGNSVAVLPAIGAVLAAGAVLLLFVSRRTA
;
A
#
# COMPACT_ATOMS: atom_id res chain seq x y z
N SER A 1 18.36 -12.86 10.82
CA SER A 1 19.21 -11.69 10.55
C SER A 1 19.78 -11.61 9.12
N TRP A 2 20.07 -12.70 8.38
CA TRP A 2 20.31 -12.62 6.91
C TRP A 2 19.01 -12.58 6.08
N PHE A 3 18.05 -13.43 6.44
CA PHE A 3 16.74 -13.52 5.78
C PHE A 3 15.98 -12.19 5.74
N ALA A 4 16.15 -11.33 6.75
CA ALA A 4 15.53 -10.02 6.81
C ALA A 4 15.97 -9.12 5.64
N PHE A 5 17.24 -9.18 5.22
CA PHE A 5 17.73 -8.41 4.07
C PHE A 5 17.14 -8.91 2.76
N ALA A 6 17.11 -10.23 2.55
CA ALA A 6 16.46 -10.82 1.39
C ALA A 6 14.97 -10.46 1.35
N TRP A 7 14.29 -10.50 2.50
CA TRP A 7 12.88 -10.14 2.59
C TRP A 7 12.62 -8.65 2.35
N MET A 8 13.44 -7.77 2.91
CA MET A 8 13.39 -6.32 2.64
C MET A 8 13.64 -6.03 1.16
N PHE A 9 14.58 -6.73 0.52
CA PHE A 9 14.82 -6.61 -0.92
C PHE A 9 13.60 -7.06 -1.72
N VAL A 10 13.02 -8.23 -1.41
CA VAL A 10 11.82 -8.73 -2.10
C VAL A 10 10.64 -7.77 -1.94
N LEU A 11 10.39 -7.27 -0.73
CA LEU A 11 9.33 -6.29 -0.47
C LEU A 11 9.60 -4.97 -1.21
N GLY A 12 10.84 -4.47 -1.18
CA GLY A 12 11.24 -3.26 -1.92
C GLY A 12 11.07 -3.42 -3.43
N ALA A 13 11.58 -4.51 -4.00
CA ALA A 13 11.47 -4.83 -5.42
C ALA A 13 10.00 -4.99 -5.85
N THR A 14 9.17 -5.62 -5.01
CA THR A 14 7.73 -5.75 -5.25
C THR A 14 7.03 -4.40 -5.22
N GLY A 15 7.34 -3.54 -4.24
CA GLY A 15 6.79 -2.19 -4.17
C GLY A 15 7.17 -1.35 -5.40
N PHE A 16 8.44 -1.37 -5.78
CA PHE A 16 8.96 -0.64 -6.94
C PHE A 16 8.47 -1.18 -8.28
N SER A 17 8.16 -2.47 -8.40
CA SER A 17 7.61 -3.02 -9.64
C SER A 17 6.14 -2.68 -9.85
N ILE A 18 5.41 -2.38 -8.78
CA ILE A 18 3.96 -2.15 -8.80
C ILE A 18 3.62 -0.65 -8.78
N ILE A 19 4.23 0.11 -7.86
CA ILE A 19 3.80 1.48 -7.54
C ILE A 19 4.00 2.45 -8.73
N PRO A 20 5.19 2.57 -9.34
CA PRO A 20 5.40 3.52 -10.44
C PRO A 20 4.53 3.24 -11.69
N PRO A 21 4.40 1.99 -12.17
CA PRO A 21 3.50 1.70 -13.29
C PRO A 21 2.04 2.01 -12.98
N LEU A 22 1.54 1.72 -11.76
CA LEU A 22 0.18 2.07 -11.38
C LEU A 22 -0.05 3.57 -11.32
N ALA A 23 0.89 4.33 -10.77
CA ALA A 23 0.82 5.78 -10.74
C ALA A 23 0.76 6.38 -12.16
N SER A 24 1.59 5.87 -13.08
CA SER A 24 1.56 6.28 -14.49
C SER A 24 0.22 5.96 -15.16
N LYS A 25 -0.34 4.77 -14.92
CA LYS A 25 -1.66 4.38 -15.45
C LYS A 25 -2.80 5.23 -14.91
N LEU A 26 -2.80 5.54 -13.61
CA LEU A 26 -3.81 6.38 -12.97
C LEU A 26 -3.80 7.80 -13.57
N ILE A 27 -2.63 8.41 -13.69
CA ILE A 27 -2.48 9.75 -14.26
C ILE A 27 -2.88 9.74 -15.75
N GLY A 28 -2.46 8.71 -16.49
CA GLY A 28 -2.81 8.56 -17.91
C GLY A 28 -4.31 8.34 -18.17
N ALA A 29 -5.03 7.71 -17.23
CA ALA A 29 -6.48 7.54 -17.32
C ALA A 29 -7.26 8.87 -17.15
N ALA A 30 -6.64 9.88 -16.54
CA ALA A 30 -7.22 11.20 -16.34
C ALA A 30 -6.60 12.22 -17.32
N SER A 31 -6.73 11.97 -18.63
CA SER A 31 -6.14 12.80 -19.69
C SER A 31 -6.58 14.27 -19.65
N GLU A 32 -7.80 14.54 -19.18
CA GLU A 32 -8.36 15.88 -19.04
C GLU A 32 -7.86 16.63 -17.79
N ALA A 33 -7.35 15.91 -16.77
CA ALA A 33 -6.94 16.50 -15.49
C ALA A 33 -5.75 15.78 -14.82
N PRO A 34 -4.58 15.67 -15.50
CA PRO A 34 -3.44 14.89 -15.02
C PRO A 34 -2.83 15.44 -13.73
N HIS A 35 -2.82 16.77 -13.55
CA HIS A 35 -2.33 17.38 -12.32
C HIS A 35 -3.22 17.08 -11.11
N LEU A 36 -4.54 17.07 -11.28
CA LEU A 36 -5.48 16.70 -10.22
C LEU A 36 -5.37 15.20 -9.89
N ALA A 37 -5.21 14.34 -10.89
CA ALA A 37 -4.97 12.91 -10.66
C ALA A 37 -3.67 12.67 -9.86
N ALA A 38 -2.60 13.40 -10.19
CA ALA A 38 -1.34 13.32 -9.46
C ALA A 38 -1.48 13.79 -8.00
N THR A 39 -2.17 14.91 -7.74
CA THR A 39 -2.38 15.40 -6.37
C THR A 39 -3.24 14.44 -5.53
N VAL A 40 -4.31 13.89 -6.10
CA VAL A 40 -5.15 12.88 -5.44
C VAL A 40 -4.36 11.61 -5.14
N ASN A 41 -3.53 11.14 -6.08
CA ASN A 41 -2.66 9.99 -5.87
C ASN A 41 -1.68 10.21 -4.71
N ILE A 42 -1.02 11.37 -4.67
CA ILE A 42 -0.11 11.75 -3.58
C ILE A 42 -0.87 11.82 -2.25
N ALA A 43 -2.03 12.47 -2.22
CA ALA A 43 -2.86 12.55 -1.01
C ALA A 43 -3.27 11.15 -0.52
N GLY A 44 -3.63 10.25 -1.43
CA GLY A 44 -3.92 8.85 -1.13
C GLY A 44 -2.75 8.11 -0.50
N PHE A 45 -1.53 8.28 -1.04
CA PHE A 45 -0.32 7.69 -0.44
C PHE A 45 -0.04 8.23 0.97
N GLN A 46 -0.19 9.53 1.18
CA GLN A 46 0.02 10.13 2.49
C GLN A 46 -1.02 9.66 3.50
N LEU A 47 -2.29 9.53 3.10
CA LEU A 47 -3.34 8.97 3.93
C LEU A 47 -3.06 7.51 4.29
N ALA A 48 -2.61 6.70 3.32
CA ALA A 48 -2.24 5.31 3.56
C ALA A 48 -1.09 5.19 4.57
N ASN A 49 -0.05 6.03 4.46
CA ASN A 49 1.05 6.06 5.43
C ASN A 49 0.58 6.45 6.83
N ALA A 50 -0.29 7.47 6.95
CA ALA A 50 -0.87 7.88 8.23
C ALA A 50 -1.74 6.79 8.86
N ALA A 51 -2.61 6.16 8.06
CA ALA A 51 -3.47 5.06 8.51
C ALA A 51 -2.63 3.84 8.93
N GLY A 52 -1.59 3.48 8.17
CA GLY A 52 -0.67 2.40 8.51
C GLY A 52 0.07 2.66 9.83
N ALA A 53 0.57 3.88 10.03
CA ALA A 53 1.21 4.25 11.28
C ALA A 53 0.24 4.23 12.47
N TRP A 54 -1.01 4.68 12.26
CA TRP A 54 -2.04 4.64 13.31
C TRP A 54 -2.44 3.21 13.68
N ILE A 55 -2.72 2.35 12.71
CA ILE A 55 -3.04 0.93 12.93
C ILE A 55 -1.86 0.22 13.62
N GLY A 56 -0.64 0.47 13.14
CA GLY A 56 0.57 -0.08 13.74
C GLY A 56 0.78 0.39 15.17
N SER A 57 0.55 1.68 15.44
CA SER A 57 0.63 2.26 16.78
C SER A 57 -0.37 1.59 17.73
N ILE A 58 -1.65 1.46 17.33
CA ILE A 58 -2.66 0.75 18.14
C ILE A 58 -2.22 -0.67 18.47
N ALA A 59 -1.71 -1.41 17.48
CA ALA A 59 -1.26 -2.78 17.69
C ALA A 59 -0.12 -2.86 18.73
N LEU A 60 0.86 -1.96 18.64
CA LEU A 60 2.00 -1.92 19.56
C LEU A 60 1.61 -1.40 20.95
N SER A 61 0.73 -0.40 21.04
CA SER A 61 0.22 0.12 22.32
C SER A 61 -0.56 -0.92 23.13
N GLY A 62 -1.11 -1.95 22.47
CA GLY A 62 -1.74 -3.11 23.13
C GLY A 62 -0.77 -4.12 23.75
N GLY A 63 0.54 -3.85 23.75
CA GLY A 63 1.58 -4.75 24.30
C GLY A 63 2.04 -5.85 23.34
N ASN A 64 1.61 -5.81 22.06
CA ASN A 64 2.05 -6.79 21.07
C ASN A 64 3.51 -6.55 20.66
N SER A 65 4.19 -7.63 20.26
CA SER A 65 5.52 -7.55 19.66
C SER A 65 5.48 -6.93 18.27
N VAL A 66 6.55 -6.24 17.88
CA VAL A 66 6.76 -5.72 16.50
C VAL A 66 6.66 -6.79 15.42
N ALA A 67 6.82 -8.07 15.78
CA ALA A 67 6.64 -9.21 14.90
C ALA A 67 5.21 -9.36 14.35
N VAL A 68 4.21 -8.72 14.95
CA VAL A 68 2.81 -8.75 14.46
C VAL A 68 2.60 -7.85 13.24
N LEU A 69 3.44 -6.83 13.08
CA LEU A 69 3.25 -5.78 12.08
C LEU A 69 3.25 -6.30 10.62
N PRO A 70 4.13 -7.24 10.24
CA PRO A 70 4.06 -7.88 8.92
C PRO A 70 2.74 -8.62 8.67
N ALA A 71 2.17 -9.28 9.70
CA ALA A 71 0.90 -9.98 9.57
C ALA A 71 -0.28 -9.01 9.36
N ILE A 72 -0.30 -7.89 10.08
CA ILE A 72 -1.27 -6.81 9.86
C ILE A 72 -1.17 -6.28 8.43
N GLY A 73 0.07 -6.02 7.95
CA GLY A 73 0.30 -5.59 6.57
C GLY A 73 -0.21 -6.59 5.53
N ALA A 74 -0.01 -7.90 5.78
CA ALA A 74 -0.52 -8.95 4.90
C ALA A 74 -2.05 -8.98 4.85
N VAL A 75 -2.74 -8.80 5.98
CA VAL A 75 -4.21 -8.72 6.03
C VAL A 75 -4.72 -7.49 5.27
N LEU A 76 -4.10 -6.32 5.45
CA LEU A 76 -4.45 -5.11 4.71
C LEU A 76 -4.24 -5.28 3.21
N ALA A 77 -3.13 -5.90 2.79
CA ALA A 77 -2.85 -6.19 1.38
C ALA A 77 -3.88 -7.17 0.79
N ALA A 78 -4.23 -8.23 1.52
CA ALA A 78 -5.26 -9.17 1.10
C ALA A 78 -6.64 -8.48 0.96
N GLY A 79 -6.99 -7.60 1.90
CA GLY A 79 -8.18 -6.75 1.82
C GLY A 79 -8.19 -5.86 0.58
N ALA A 80 -7.07 -5.21 0.26
CA ALA A 80 -6.94 -4.40 -0.95
C ALA A 80 -7.10 -5.23 -2.24
N VAL A 81 -6.55 -6.45 -2.29
CA VAL A 81 -6.74 -7.39 -3.42
C VAL A 81 -8.21 -7.81 -3.55
N LEU A 82 -8.88 -8.11 -2.44
CA LEU A 82 -10.31 -8.44 -2.43
C LEU A 82 -11.16 -7.27 -2.94
N LEU A 83 -10.89 -6.04 -2.47
CA LEU A 83 -11.59 -4.84 -2.95
C LEU A 83 -11.36 -4.61 -4.44
N LEU A 84 -10.12 -4.78 -4.91
CA LEU A 84 -9.79 -4.68 -6.34
C LEU A 84 -10.56 -5.74 -7.15
N PHE A 85 -10.61 -6.97 -6.66
CA PHE A 85 -11.32 -8.06 -7.31
C PHE A 85 -12.83 -7.80 -7.40
N VAL A 86 -13.44 -7.34 -6.30
CA VAL A 86 -14.87 -6.97 -6.28
C VAL A 86 -15.13 -5.79 -7.23
N SER A 87 -14.29 -4.75 -7.20
CA SER A 87 -14.44 -3.59 -8.08
C SER A 87 -14.35 -3.96 -9.56
N ARG A 88 -13.48 -4.89 -9.92
CA ARG A 88 -13.39 -5.43 -11.30
C ARG A 88 -14.57 -6.27 -11.73
N ARG A 89 -15.35 -6.82 -10.80
CA ARG A 89 -16.59 -7.54 -11.12
C ARG A 89 -17.78 -6.61 -11.31
N THR A 90 -17.72 -5.43 -10.70
CA THR A 90 -18.80 -4.43 -10.77
C THR A 90 -18.61 -3.42 -11.91
N ALA A 91 -17.43 -3.36 -12.51
CA ALA A 91 -17.09 -2.54 -13.67
C ALA A 91 -17.26 -3.35 -14.96
#